data_AF-A0A351U5N5-F1
#
_entry.id   AF-A0A351U5N5-F1
#
_cell.length_a   1.000
_cell.length_b   1.000
_cell.length_c   1.000
_cell.angle_alpha   90.00
_cell.angle_beta   90.00
_cell.angle_gamma   90.00
#
_symmetry.space_group_name_H-M   'P 1'
#
loop_
_entity.id
_entity.type
_entity.pdbx_description
1 polymer ?
#
loop_
_entity_poly.entity_id
_entity_poly.type
_entity_poly.pdbx_seq_one_letter_code
_entity_poly.pdbx_strand_id
1 'polypeptide(L)'
;MSESILDGKKILAVDDEPDVLAVLEEEIVDACPNCVFDKATTYEAAVKLLESKPYDVVVLDIMGVRGFDLLDLAVKKNLKVAMLTAHALSPDALKKSIEMRARAYLPKEKLGEVVPFLEDILKYDYESGWKRLFEKLHGFFTDRFESDWEKKTGMPWQEWVGKSE
;
A
#
# COMPACT_ATOMS: atom_id res chain seq x y z
N MET A 1 20.11 -0.54 -16.49
CA MET A 1 19.11 -0.60 -15.41
C MET A 1 18.31 0.68 -15.51
N SER A 2 17.02 0.61 -15.81
CA SER A 2 16.16 1.79 -15.75
C SER A 2 16.06 2.21 -14.30
N GLU A 3 16.43 3.45 -13.99
CA GLU A 3 16.26 4.02 -12.66
C GLU A 3 14.79 3.89 -12.22
N SER A 4 14.57 3.41 -11.00
CA SER A 4 13.22 3.32 -10.45
C SER A 4 12.61 4.72 -10.38
N ILE A 5 11.31 4.85 -10.64
CA ILE A 5 10.61 6.13 -10.45
C ILE A 5 10.49 6.55 -8.98
N LEU A 6 10.86 5.63 -8.07
CA LEU A 6 11.04 5.91 -6.65
C LEU A 6 12.30 6.73 -6.41
N ASP A 7 13.25 6.81 -7.34
CA ASP A 7 14.51 7.53 -7.12
C ASP A 7 14.32 9.00 -6.74
N GLY A 8 14.94 9.37 -5.61
CA GLY A 8 14.80 10.69 -4.99
C GLY A 8 13.45 10.95 -4.30
N LYS A 9 12.56 9.96 -4.17
CA LYS A 9 11.27 10.10 -3.46
C LYS A 9 11.43 9.99 -1.95
N LYS A 10 10.48 10.59 -1.25
CA LYS A 10 10.36 10.50 0.21
C LYS A 10 9.29 9.49 0.58
N ILE A 11 9.68 8.45 1.29
CA ILE A 11 8.83 7.33 1.67
C ILE A 11 8.78 7.25 3.19
N LEU A 12 7.57 7.13 3.73
CA LEU A 12 7.34 6.83 5.14
C LEU A 12 6.78 5.42 5.27
N ALA A 13 7.44 4.55 6.01
CA ALA A 13 6.89 3.25 6.40
C ALA A 13 6.52 3.24 7.89
N VAL A 14 5.32 2.75 8.18
CA VAL A 14 4.77 2.67 9.54
C VAL A 14 4.29 1.27 9.83
N ASP A 15 4.95 0.60 10.76
CA ASP A 15 4.65 -0.77 11.17
C ASP A 15 5.21 -0.98 12.58
N ASP A 16 4.45 -1.61 13.47
CA ASP A 16 4.90 -1.88 14.84
C ASP A 16 5.98 -2.96 14.89
N GLU A 17 6.12 -3.75 13.82
CA GLU A 17 7.12 -4.80 13.64
C GLU A 17 8.41 -4.22 13.00
N PRO A 18 9.52 -4.05 13.76
CA PRO A 18 10.74 -3.42 13.23
C PRO A 18 11.44 -4.24 12.14
N ASP A 19 11.25 -5.55 12.14
CA ASP A 19 11.71 -6.49 11.12
C ASP A 19 11.00 -6.28 9.79
N VAL A 20 9.69 -6.01 9.80
CA VAL A 20 8.95 -5.64 8.57
C VAL A 20 9.50 -4.34 7.99
N LEU A 21 9.76 -3.34 8.84
CA LEU A 21 10.36 -2.08 8.42
C LEU A 21 11.78 -2.25 7.86
N ALA A 22 12.55 -3.20 8.39
CA ALA A 22 13.89 -3.51 7.90
C ALA A 22 13.85 -4.14 6.50
N VAL A 23 12.93 -5.10 6.27
CA VAL A 23 12.74 -5.70 4.94
C VAL A 23 12.26 -4.65 3.94
N LEU A 24 11.31 -3.78 4.31
CA LEU A 24 10.87 -2.69 3.44
C LEU A 24 12.01 -1.74 3.06
N GLU A 25 12.85 -1.39 4.04
CA GLU A 25 14.01 -0.52 3.80
C GLU A 25 15.00 -1.17 2.85
N GLU A 26 15.33 -2.46 3.05
CA GLU A 26 16.25 -3.22 2.18
C GLU A 26 15.73 -3.23 0.73
N GLU A 27 14.50 -3.69 0.51
CA GLU A 27 13.90 -3.80 -0.82
C GLU A 27 13.81 -2.44 -1.53
N ILE A 28 13.45 -1.38 -0.80
CA ILE A 28 13.31 -0.04 -1.38
C ILE A 28 14.67 0.59 -1.66
N VAL A 29 15.64 0.50 -0.75
CA VAL A 29 16.97 1.09 -0.92
C VAL A 29 17.73 0.39 -2.05
N ASP A 30 17.59 -0.93 -2.18
CA ASP A 30 18.20 -1.70 -3.28
C ASP A 30 17.69 -1.25 -4.65
N ALA A 31 16.39 -0.93 -4.76
CA ALA A 31 15.81 -0.39 -5.99
C ALA A 31 16.02 1.12 -6.16
N CYS A 32 16.22 1.85 -5.07
CA CYS A 32 16.23 3.31 -5.00
C CYS A 32 17.28 3.82 -3.98
N PRO A 33 18.56 3.91 -4.37
CA PRO A 33 19.63 4.32 -3.46
C PRO A 33 19.50 5.77 -2.97
N ASN A 34 18.82 6.64 -3.72
CA ASN A 34 18.68 8.06 -3.36
C ASN A 34 17.34 8.36 -2.66
N CYS A 35 16.52 7.35 -2.36
CA CYS A 35 15.28 7.54 -1.61
C CYS A 35 15.56 8.03 -0.19
N VAL A 36 14.68 8.91 0.31
CA VAL A 36 14.60 9.19 1.74
C VAL A 36 13.58 8.25 2.35
N PHE A 37 14.06 7.32 3.18
CA PHE A 37 13.22 6.35 3.86
C PHE A 37 13.12 6.69 5.35
N ASP A 38 11.95 7.14 5.80
CA ASP A 38 11.66 7.34 7.21
C ASP A 38 10.81 6.18 7.75
N LYS A 39 11.02 5.84 9.01
CA LYS A 39 10.36 4.75 9.72
C LYS A 39 9.64 5.25 10.96
N ALA A 40 8.47 4.68 11.26
CA ALA A 40 7.81 4.82 12.56
C ALA A 40 7.21 3.49 13.03
N THR A 41 7.37 3.19 14.31
CA THR A 41 6.83 1.97 14.93
C THR A 41 5.59 2.22 15.78
N THR A 42 5.14 3.46 15.86
CA THR A 42 3.99 3.85 16.67
C THR A 42 3.15 4.86 15.92
N TYR A 43 1.86 4.87 16.22
CA TYR A 43 0.93 5.86 15.68
C TYR A 43 1.41 7.29 15.95
N GLU A 44 1.83 7.58 17.18
CA GLU A 44 2.20 8.94 17.61
C GLU A 44 3.45 9.45 16.89
N ALA A 45 4.42 8.56 16.62
CA ALA A 45 5.58 8.89 15.81
C ALA A 45 5.19 9.13 14.34
N ALA A 46 4.30 8.29 13.79
CA ALA A 46 3.82 8.43 12.42
C ALA A 46 3.07 9.76 12.21
N VAL A 47 2.18 10.15 13.13
CA VAL A 47 1.48 11.45 13.07
C VAL A 47 2.47 12.61 13.05
N LYS A 48 3.48 12.61 13.94
CA LYS A 48 4.51 13.65 13.95
C LYS A 48 5.26 13.75 12.62
N LEU A 49 5.58 12.62 12.00
CA LEU A 49 6.26 12.59 10.69
C LEU A 49 5.34 13.12 9.58
N LEU A 50 4.08 12.65 9.53
CA LEU A 50 3.06 13.11 8.57
C LEU A 50 2.72 14.61 8.70
N GLU A 51 2.91 15.19 9.88
CA GLU A 51 2.74 16.62 10.12
C GLU A 51 3.97 17.46 9.77
N SER A 52 5.16 16.92 9.99
CA SER A 52 6.42 17.67 9.87
C SER A 52 7.07 17.60 8.50
N LYS A 53 6.81 16.54 7.72
CA LYS A 53 7.50 16.28 6.45
C LYS A 53 6.50 15.95 5.33
N PRO A 54 6.74 16.45 4.10
CA PRO A 54 6.03 15.94 2.93
C PRO A 54 6.61 14.60 2.52
N TYR A 55 5.73 13.65 2.19
CA TYR A 55 6.07 12.34 1.63
C TYR A 55 5.43 12.18 0.25
N ASP A 56 6.08 11.43 -0.63
CA ASP A 56 5.50 11.03 -1.91
C ASP A 56 4.64 9.77 -1.76
N VAL A 57 5.09 8.86 -0.89
CA VAL A 57 4.47 7.57 -0.62
C VAL A 57 4.47 7.31 0.88
N VAL A 58 3.37 6.78 1.39
CA VAL A 58 3.24 6.29 2.76
C VAL A 58 2.81 4.83 2.73
N VAL A 59 3.51 3.99 3.48
CA VAL A 59 3.21 2.56 3.65
C VAL A 59 2.77 2.35 5.09
N LEU A 60 1.58 1.78 5.30
CA LEU A 60 0.95 1.69 6.63
C LEU A 60 0.51 0.26 6.95
N ASP A 61 0.97 -0.29 8.07
CA ASP A 61 0.33 -1.46 8.68
C ASP A 61 -1.06 -1.09 9.21
N ILE A 62 -2.00 -2.03 9.12
CA ILE A 62 -3.39 -1.81 9.54
C ILE A 62 -3.58 -1.93 11.05
N MET A 63 -3.04 -2.99 11.68
CA MET A 63 -3.50 -3.43 13.00
C MET A 63 -2.66 -2.85 14.14
N GLY A 64 -1.33 -2.87 14.03
CA GLY A 64 -0.46 -2.50 15.15
C GLY A 64 -0.29 -1.00 15.36
N VAL A 65 -0.59 -0.20 14.34
CA VAL A 65 -0.34 1.26 14.34
C VAL A 65 -1.60 2.10 14.09
N ARG A 66 -2.80 1.51 14.20
CA ARG A 66 -4.08 2.16 13.83
C ARG A 66 -4.06 2.67 12.38
N GLY A 67 -3.73 1.79 11.45
CA GLY A 67 -3.45 2.17 10.05
C GLY A 67 -4.58 2.90 9.34
N PHE A 68 -5.84 2.59 9.64
CA PHE A 68 -6.97 3.32 9.04
C PHE A 68 -7.06 4.78 9.51
N ASP A 69 -6.71 5.07 10.76
CA ASP A 69 -6.68 6.44 11.27
C ASP A 69 -5.55 7.22 10.59
N LEU A 70 -4.38 6.59 10.42
CA LEU A 70 -3.24 7.15 9.68
C LEU A 70 -3.55 7.34 8.19
N LEU A 71 -4.30 6.43 7.58
CA LEU A 71 -4.75 6.52 6.19
C LEU A 71 -5.62 7.76 5.98
N ASP A 72 -6.60 8.00 6.85
CA ASP A 72 -7.47 9.19 6.78
C ASP A 72 -6.65 10.49 6.87
N LEU A 73 -5.67 10.55 7.77
CA LEU A 73 -4.77 11.71 7.90
C LEU A 73 -3.91 11.92 6.64
N ALA A 74 -3.32 10.85 6.11
CA ALA A 74 -2.46 10.92 4.94
C ALA A 74 -3.23 11.28 3.66
N VAL A 75 -4.44 10.72 3.48
CA VAL A 75 -5.31 11.02 2.33
C VAL A 75 -5.83 12.45 2.37
N LYS A 76 -6.17 12.98 3.55
CA LYS A 76 -6.53 14.41 3.72
C LYS A 76 -5.39 15.36 3.34
N LYS A 77 -4.15 14.88 3.42
CA LYS A 77 -2.93 15.59 2.96
C LYS A 77 -2.59 15.30 1.50
N ASN A 78 -3.46 14.59 0.77
CA ASN A 78 -3.28 14.19 -0.63
C ASN A 78 -2.03 13.31 -0.87
N LEU A 79 -1.64 12.52 0.14
CA LEU A 79 -0.53 11.57 0.04
C LEU A 79 -0.99 10.26 -0.62
N LYS A 80 -0.08 9.58 -1.31
CA LYS A 80 -0.35 8.27 -1.90
C LYS A 80 -0.03 7.21 -0.86
N VAL A 81 -1.04 6.41 -0.49
CA VAL A 81 -0.93 5.46 0.62
C VAL A 81 -1.08 4.03 0.14
N ALA A 82 -0.15 3.17 0.56
CA ALA A 82 -0.22 1.72 0.43
C ALA A 82 -0.48 1.11 1.81
N MET A 83 -1.50 0.27 1.91
CA MET A 83 -1.85 -0.44 3.14
C MET A 83 -1.19 -1.82 3.15
N LEU A 84 -0.52 -2.17 4.24
CA LEU A 84 0.05 -3.48 4.52
C LEU A 84 -0.83 -4.28 5.48
N THR A 85 -0.90 -5.59 5.28
CA THR A 85 -1.60 -6.49 6.21
C THR A 85 -0.84 -7.80 6.40
N ALA A 86 -0.63 -8.18 7.67
CA ALA A 86 -0.05 -9.48 8.03
C ALA A 86 -1.10 -10.59 8.02
N HIS A 87 -2.31 -10.30 8.51
CA HIS A 87 -3.38 -11.28 8.64
C HIS A 87 -4.26 -11.31 7.39
N ALA A 88 -4.89 -12.48 7.20
CA ALA A 88 -5.78 -12.84 6.12
C ALA A 88 -6.56 -11.60 5.65
N LEU A 89 -6.28 -11.23 4.41
CA LEU A 89 -7.05 -10.27 3.65
C LEU A 89 -8.52 -10.47 3.98
N SER A 90 -9.17 -9.44 4.49
CA SER A 90 -10.62 -9.48 4.69
C SER A 90 -11.29 -8.63 3.61
N PRO A 91 -12.41 -9.10 3.04
CA PRO A 91 -13.20 -8.32 2.09
C PRO A 91 -13.54 -6.93 2.63
N ASP A 92 -13.81 -6.85 3.94
CA ASP A 92 -14.13 -5.60 4.64
C ASP A 92 -12.93 -4.65 4.74
N ALA A 93 -11.73 -5.14 5.05
CA ALA A 93 -10.53 -4.30 5.12
C ALA A 93 -10.10 -3.80 3.74
N LEU A 94 -10.20 -4.65 2.71
CA LEU A 94 -9.99 -4.25 1.31
C LEU A 94 -10.99 -3.16 0.91
N LYS A 95 -12.28 -3.39 1.15
CA LYS A 95 -13.36 -2.43 0.88
C LYS A 95 -13.13 -1.11 1.59
N LYS A 96 -12.87 -1.15 2.89
CA LYS A 96 -12.57 0.04 3.68
C LYS A 96 -11.35 0.79 3.15
N SER A 97 -10.29 0.09 2.74
CA SER A 97 -9.09 0.72 2.17
C SER A 97 -9.40 1.49 0.88
N ILE A 98 -10.22 0.92 0.00
CA ILE A 98 -10.66 1.58 -1.25
C ILE A 98 -11.56 2.78 -0.95
N GLU A 99 -12.57 2.62 -0.08
CA GLU A 99 -13.48 3.71 0.30
C GLU A 99 -12.75 4.89 0.93
N MET A 100 -11.70 4.62 1.71
CA MET A 100 -10.83 5.62 2.32
C MET A 100 -9.74 6.16 1.37
N ARG A 101 -9.77 5.79 0.09
CA ARG A 101 -8.85 6.22 -0.97
C ARG A 101 -7.39 5.79 -0.80
N ALA A 102 -7.12 4.66 -0.17
CA ALA A 102 -5.83 4.00 -0.32
C ALA A 102 -5.58 3.69 -1.80
N ARG A 103 -4.30 3.72 -2.22
CA ARG A 103 -3.88 3.41 -3.60
C ARG A 103 -3.41 1.98 -3.79
N ALA A 104 -3.13 1.27 -2.70
CA ALA A 104 -2.76 -0.13 -2.74
C ALA A 104 -3.13 -0.84 -1.43
N TYR A 105 -3.35 -2.14 -1.52
CA TYR A 105 -3.56 -3.04 -0.40
C TYR A 105 -2.74 -4.32 -0.62
N LEU A 106 -1.77 -4.56 0.25
CA LEU A 106 -0.67 -5.51 0.03
C LEU A 106 -0.52 -6.43 1.23
N PRO A 107 -0.45 -7.76 1.02
CA PRO A 107 -0.09 -8.68 2.09
C PRO A 107 1.41 -8.56 2.44
N LYS A 108 1.78 -8.68 3.71
CA LYS A 108 3.20 -8.68 4.13
C LYS A 108 4.00 -9.84 3.53
N GLU A 109 3.33 -10.91 3.07
CA GLU A 109 3.96 -12.00 2.30
C GLU A 109 4.56 -11.54 0.95
N LYS A 110 4.17 -10.35 0.47
CA LYS A 110 4.63 -9.76 -0.80
C LYS A 110 5.62 -8.61 -0.63
N LEU A 111 6.25 -8.49 0.54
CA LEU A 111 7.25 -7.43 0.79
C LEU A 111 8.44 -7.48 -0.17
N GLY A 112 8.93 -8.66 -0.55
CA GLY A 112 9.99 -8.81 -1.56
C GLY A 112 9.59 -8.41 -2.99
N GLU A 113 8.32 -8.08 -3.23
CA GLU A 113 7.82 -7.55 -4.51
C GLU A 113 7.22 -6.15 -4.33
N VAL A 114 7.48 -5.47 -3.19
CA VAL A 114 6.81 -4.20 -2.83
C VAL A 114 7.11 -3.07 -3.81
N VAL A 115 8.34 -3.00 -4.33
CA VAL A 115 8.83 -1.92 -5.20
C VAL A 115 7.93 -1.74 -6.44
N PRO A 116 7.67 -2.77 -7.27
CA PRO A 116 6.72 -2.66 -8.39
C PRO A 116 5.33 -2.13 -8.02
N PHE A 117 4.85 -2.35 -6.80
CA PHE A 117 3.57 -1.79 -6.35
C PHE A 117 3.68 -0.32 -5.98
N LEU A 118 4.77 0.07 -5.30
CA LEU A 118 5.03 1.48 -4.99
C LEU A 118 5.29 2.32 -6.25
N GLU A 119 5.87 1.72 -7.28
CA GLU A 119 5.97 2.36 -8.59
C GLU A 119 4.58 2.53 -9.24
N ASP A 120 3.74 1.50 -9.21
CA ASP A 120 2.41 1.58 -9.81
C ASP A 120 1.55 2.69 -9.18
N ILE A 121 1.58 2.86 -7.84
CA ILE A 121 0.84 3.95 -7.17
C ILE A 121 1.34 5.35 -7.58
N LEU A 122 2.62 5.46 -7.97
CA LEU A 122 3.23 6.71 -8.40
C LEU A 122 2.91 7.01 -9.86
N LYS A 123 3.00 5.99 -10.71
CA LYS A 123 2.93 6.08 -12.18
C LYS A 123 1.52 6.22 -12.70
N TYR A 124 0.56 5.51 -12.12
CA TYR A 124 -0.78 5.40 -12.64
C TYR A 124 -1.78 6.28 -11.86
N ASP A 125 -2.89 6.59 -12.52
CA ASP A 125 -4.06 7.13 -11.83
C ASP A 125 -4.64 6.10 -10.85
N TYR A 126 -5.65 6.52 -10.09
CA TYR A 126 -6.23 5.70 -9.04
C TYR A 126 -6.81 4.38 -9.56
N GLU A 127 -7.61 4.43 -10.63
CA GLU A 127 -8.33 3.27 -11.16
C GLU A 127 -7.36 2.30 -11.85
N SER A 128 -6.48 2.83 -12.69
CA SER A 128 -5.43 2.04 -13.36
C SER A 128 -4.49 1.37 -12.36
N GLY A 129 -4.12 2.05 -11.27
CA GLY A 129 -3.29 1.49 -10.20
C GLY A 129 -3.96 0.29 -9.51
N TRP A 130 -5.24 0.44 -9.13
CA TRP A 130 -6.00 -0.64 -8.53
C TRP A 130 -6.20 -1.83 -9.48
N LYS A 131 -6.50 -1.58 -10.76
CA LYS A 131 -6.63 -2.64 -11.76
C LYS A 131 -5.37 -3.51 -11.83
N ARG A 132 -4.19 -2.89 -11.94
CA ARG A 132 -2.91 -3.61 -11.99
C ARG A 132 -2.61 -4.36 -10.71
N LEU A 133 -2.94 -3.78 -9.56
CA LEU A 133 -2.78 -4.45 -8.27
C LEU A 133 -3.66 -5.70 -8.19
N PHE A 134 -4.92 -5.60 -8.63
CA PHE A 134 -5.80 -6.75 -8.70
C PHE A 134 -5.30 -7.81 -9.67
N GLU A 135 -4.84 -7.45 -10.87
CA GLU A 135 -4.24 -8.40 -11.82
C GLU A 135 -3.04 -9.15 -11.21
N LYS A 136 -2.16 -8.43 -10.50
CA LYS A 136 -0.97 -9.03 -9.85
C LYS A 136 -1.32 -9.91 -8.65
N LEU A 137 -2.32 -9.52 -7.87
CA LEU A 137 -2.71 -10.22 -6.64
C LEU A 137 -3.94 -11.10 -6.79
N HIS A 138 -4.50 -11.24 -7.99
CA HIS A 138 -5.75 -11.98 -8.24
C HIS A 138 -5.69 -13.41 -7.71
N GLY A 139 -4.62 -14.13 -8.04
CA GLY A 139 -4.41 -15.50 -7.52
C GLY A 139 -4.32 -15.53 -6.00
N PHE A 140 -3.58 -14.59 -5.41
CA PHE A 140 -3.43 -14.50 -3.95
C PHE A 140 -4.76 -14.18 -3.25
N PHE A 141 -5.56 -13.26 -3.79
CA PHE A 141 -6.90 -12.94 -3.31
C PHE A 141 -7.82 -14.15 -3.46
N THR A 142 -7.81 -14.82 -4.60
CA THR A 142 -8.67 -15.98 -4.89
C THR A 142 -8.36 -17.17 -3.96
N ASP A 143 -7.10 -17.40 -3.64
CA ASP A 143 -6.69 -18.50 -2.76
C ASP A 143 -6.97 -18.21 -1.28
N ARG A 144 -6.92 -16.93 -0.86
CA ARG A 144 -7.08 -16.52 0.54
C ARG A 144 -8.51 -16.17 0.90
N PHE A 145 -9.29 -15.63 -0.03
CA PHE A 145 -10.69 -15.32 0.20
C PHE A 145 -11.58 -16.53 -0.14
N GLU A 146 -12.67 -16.70 0.59
CA GLU A 146 -13.67 -17.73 0.27
C GLU A 146 -14.24 -17.54 -1.16
N SER A 147 -14.71 -18.64 -1.75
CA SER A 147 -15.55 -18.59 -2.95
C SER A 147 -16.71 -17.63 -2.71
N ASP A 148 -16.87 -16.63 -3.60
CA ASP A 148 -17.81 -15.47 -3.54
C ASP A 148 -17.33 -14.17 -2.87
N TRP A 149 -16.04 -14.00 -2.54
CA TRP A 149 -15.53 -12.71 -2.02
C TRP A 149 -15.74 -11.52 -2.96
N GLU A 150 -15.68 -11.75 -4.27
CA GLU A 150 -15.95 -10.76 -5.29
C GLU A 150 -17.38 -10.22 -5.19
N LYS A 151 -18.35 -11.11 -4.92
CA LYS A 151 -19.76 -10.74 -4.72
C LYS A 151 -19.98 -10.09 -3.37
N LYS A 152 -19.28 -10.55 -2.32
CA LYS A 152 -19.39 -10.01 -0.95
C LYS A 152 -18.80 -8.60 -0.82
N THR A 153 -17.73 -8.29 -1.54
CA THR A 153 -17.17 -6.92 -1.57
C THR A 153 -18.14 -5.92 -2.21
N GLY A 154 -18.99 -6.37 -3.14
CA GLY A 154 -20.03 -5.55 -3.77
C GLY A 154 -19.48 -4.30 -4.47
N MET A 155 -18.18 -4.33 -4.81
CA MET A 155 -17.45 -3.19 -5.35
C MET A 155 -17.37 -3.28 -6.87
N PRO A 156 -17.41 -2.14 -7.58
CA PRO A 156 -17.34 -2.08 -9.04
C PRO A 156 -15.95 -2.37 -9.59
N TRP A 157 -15.07 -3.08 -8.86
CA TRP A 157 -13.75 -3.41 -9.40
C TRP A 157 -13.87 -4.33 -10.62
N GLN A 158 -14.94 -5.12 -10.78
CA GLN A 158 -15.24 -5.81 -12.04
C GLN A 158 -15.48 -4.84 -13.22
N GLU A 159 -15.99 -3.63 -12.96
CA GLU A 159 -16.11 -2.55 -13.96
C GLU A 159 -14.74 -1.91 -14.28
N TRP A 160 -13.79 -1.95 -13.35
CA TRP A 160 -12.40 -1.53 -13.58
C TRP A 160 -11.56 -2.63 -14.27
N VAL A 161 -11.84 -3.90 -13.96
CA VAL A 161 -11.09 -5.06 -14.44
C VAL A 161 -11.62 -5.59 -15.78
N GLY A 162 -12.88 -5.37 -16.16
CA GLY A 162 -13.41 -5.64 -17.52
C GLY A 162 -13.82 -4.36 -18.24
N LYS A 163 -13.37 -4.05 -19.46
CA LYS A 163 -13.07 -4.92 -20.61
C LYS A 163 -11.61 -4.79 -21.06
N SER A 164 -10.89 -5.91 -21.12
CA SER A 164 -9.98 -6.12 -22.25
C SER A 164 -10.85 -6.55 -23.43
N GLU A 165 -11.06 -5.65 -24.39
CA GLU A 165 -11.43 -6.05 -25.75
C GLU A 165 -10.21 -6.67 -26.45
#